data_AF-A0A1M7CIQ9-F1
#
_entry.id   AF-A0A1M7CIQ9-F1
#
_cell.length_a   1.000
_cell.length_b   1.000
_cell.length_c   1.000
_cell.angle_alpha   90.00
_cell.angle_beta   90.00
_cell.angle_gamma   90.00
#
_symmetry.space_group_name_H-M   'P 1'
#
loop_
_entity.id
_entity.type
_entity.pdbx_description
1 polymer ?
#
loop_
_entity_poly.entity_id
_entity_poly.type
_entity_poly.pdbx_seq_one_letter_code
_entity_poly.pdbx_strand_id
1 'polypeptide(L)' 'MKKLNRKTLKNIAGAIGIEINLPLPVGVCIGNLIGLCPPNTHCRADEKCYPDVAGPCINGMCPSGYQCRSGECIR' A
#
# COMPACT_ATOMS: atom_id res chain seq x y z
N MET A 1 26.56 -1.25 -3.73
CA MET A 1 25.66 -0.44 -4.58
C MET A 1 24.68 0.31 -3.67
N LYS A 2 24.75 1.65 -3.59
CA LYS A 2 23.85 2.45 -2.74
C LYS A 2 22.43 2.40 -3.32
N LYS A 3 21.47 1.82 -2.60
CA LYS A 3 20.05 1.83 -3.01
C LYS A 3 19.58 3.29 -3.05
N LEU A 4 19.10 3.74 -4.20
CA LEU A 4 18.61 5.09 -4.39
C LEU A 4 17.34 5.29 -3.54
N ASN A 5 17.38 6.24 -2.59
CA ASN A 5 16.25 6.53 -1.71
C ASN A 5 15.22 7.40 -2.46
N ARG A 6 13.92 7.11 -2.27
CA ARG A 6 12.79 7.89 -2.82
C ARG A 6 12.91 9.39 -2.54
N LYS A 7 13.45 9.78 -1.39
CA LYS A 7 13.69 11.20 -1.04
C LYS A 7 14.77 11.82 -1.94
N THR A 8 15.85 11.08 -2.19
CA THR A 8 16.92 11.49 -3.10
C THR A 8 16.43 11.57 -4.54
N LEU A 9 15.60 10.61 -4.98
CA LEU A 9 14.99 10.61 -6.32
C LEU A 9 14.04 11.81 -6.53
N LYS A 10 13.20 12.14 -5.53
CA LYS A 10 12.35 13.34 -5.55
C LYS A 10 13.15 14.63 -5.69
N ASN A 11 14.26 14.75 -4.97
CA ASN A 11 15.11 15.92 -5.03
C ASN A 11 15.81 16.06 -6.38
N ILE A 12 16.30 14.94 -6.96
CA ILE A 12 16.93 14.95 -8.29
C ILE A 12 15.91 15.33 -9.37
N ALA A 13 14.72 14.73 -9.34
CA ALA A 13 13.65 15.03 -10.30
C ALA A 13 13.20 16.51 -10.21
N GLY A 14 12.99 17.02 -9.01
CA GLY A 14 12.64 18.43 -8.81
C GLY A 14 13.72 19.40 -9.30
N ALA A 15 15.00 19.03 -9.18
CA ALA A 15 16.12 19.85 -9.65
C ALA A 15 16.22 19.93 -11.19
N ILE A 16 15.65 18.98 -11.93
CA ILE A 16 15.58 18.99 -13.40
C ILE A 16 14.21 19.46 -13.92
N GLY A 17 13.39 20.10 -13.07
CA GLY A 17 12.07 20.61 -13.43
C GLY A 17 11.01 19.52 -13.64
N ILE A 18 11.32 18.27 -13.27
CA ILE A 18 10.37 17.17 -13.30
C ILE A 18 9.76 17.05 -11.89
N GLU A 19 8.57 17.58 -11.71
CA GLU A 19 7.78 17.18 -10.56
C GLU A 19 7.40 15.70 -10.73
N ILE A 20 8.08 14.80 -10.00
CA ILE A 20 7.51 13.47 -9.74
C ILE A 20 6.40 13.58 -8.68
N ASN A 21 5.40 14.42 -8.98
CA ASN A 21 4.01 14.12 -8.71
C ASN A 21 3.63 12.95 -9.62
N LEU A 22 4.34 11.83 -9.50
CA LEU A 22 3.92 10.60 -10.12
C LEU A 22 2.73 10.19 -9.26
N PRO A 23 1.46 10.27 -9.73
CA PRO A 23 0.52 9.27 -9.33
C PRO A 23 1.13 7.97 -9.85
N LEU A 24 2.07 7.38 -9.08
CA LEU A 24 2.28 5.94 -9.17
C LEU A 24 0.84 5.43 -9.11
N PRO A 25 0.33 4.74 -10.14
CA PRO A 25 -1.08 4.39 -10.16
C PRO A 25 -1.34 3.68 -8.84
N VAL A 26 -2.04 4.37 -7.93
CA VAL A 26 -2.15 3.92 -6.56
C VAL A 26 -3.11 2.75 -6.66
N GLY A 27 -2.59 1.53 -6.58
CA GLY A 27 -3.32 0.34 -7.03
C GLY A 27 -2.53 -0.63 -7.90
N VAL A 28 -1.24 -0.38 -8.23
CA VAL A 28 -0.42 -1.41 -8.91
C VAL A 28 0.05 -2.45 -7.90
N CYS A 29 -0.55 -3.63 -7.98
CA CYS A 29 -0.12 -4.85 -7.29
C CYS A 29 0.23 -5.92 -8.32
N ILE A 30 1.48 -5.95 -8.79
CA ILE A 30 1.94 -7.00 -9.71
C ILE A 30 2.71 -8.04 -8.89
N GLY A 31 1.95 -9.01 -8.35
CA GLY A 31 2.47 -10.10 -7.53
C GLY A 31 3.37 -9.63 -6.36
N ASN A 32 4.40 -10.43 -6.05
CA ASN A 32 5.41 -10.13 -5.01
C ASN A 32 6.52 -9.17 -5.48
N LEU A 33 6.48 -8.70 -6.74
CA LEU A 33 7.56 -7.91 -7.35
C LEU A 33 7.41 -6.41 -7.11
N ILE A 34 6.19 -5.87 -7.28
CA ILE A 34 5.89 -4.45 -7.14
C ILE A 34 4.53 -4.29 -6.45
N GLY A 35 4.55 -3.85 -5.18
CA GLY A 35 3.35 -3.50 -4.43
C GLY A 35 3.34 -2.01 -4.11
N LEU A 36 2.59 -1.24 -4.91
CA LEU A 36 2.42 0.21 -4.73
C LEU A 36 0.97 0.49 -4.35
N CYS A 37 0.67 0.22 -3.09
CA CYS A 37 -0.61 0.55 -2.49
C CYS A 37 -0.57 1.90 -1.76
N PRO A 38 -1.74 2.57 -1.60
CA PRO A 38 -1.86 3.72 -0.72
C PRO A 38 -1.36 3.41 0.72
N PRO A 39 -1.06 4.44 1.53
CA PRO A 39 -0.80 4.23 2.96
C PRO A 39 -1.93 3.45 3.65
N ASN A 40 -1.58 2.58 4.59
CA ASN A 40 -2.51 1.73 5.36
C ASN A 40 -3.32 0.75 4.49
N THR A 41 -2.75 0.30 3.38
CA THR A 41 -3.34 -0.72 2.51
C THR A 41 -2.25 -1.68 2.04
N HIS A 42 -2.66 -2.87 1.59
CA HIS A 42 -1.76 -3.94 1.19
C HIS A 42 -2.21 -4.67 -0.07
N CYS A 43 -1.26 -5.24 -0.81
CA CYS A 43 -1.56 -6.11 -1.95
C CYS A 43 -2.06 -7.48 -1.50
N ARG A 44 -3.05 -8.00 -2.23
CA ARG A 44 -3.51 -9.38 -2.17
C ARG A 44 -3.25 -10.12 -3.48
N ALA A 45 -3.49 -11.43 -3.48
CA ALA A 45 -3.21 -12.34 -4.59
C ALA A 45 -4.05 -12.06 -5.84
N ASP A 46 -5.15 -11.32 -5.71
CA ASP A 46 -6.00 -10.85 -6.79
C ASP A 46 -5.53 -9.52 -7.40
N GLU A 47 -4.28 -9.13 -7.11
CA GLU A 47 -3.62 -7.95 -7.69
C GLU A 47 -4.32 -6.62 -7.35
N LYS A 48 -5.02 -6.59 -6.20
CA LYS A 48 -5.70 -5.39 -5.69
C LYS A 48 -5.15 -4.97 -4.33
N CYS A 49 -5.29 -3.68 -4.05
CA CYS A 49 -4.99 -3.08 -2.75
C CYS A 49 -6.22 -3.14 -1.84
N TYR A 50 -6.03 -3.64 -0.63
CA TYR A 50 -7.04 -3.73 0.42
C TYR A 50 -6.61 -2.94 1.65
N PRO A 51 -7.53 -2.31 2.40
CA PRO A 51 -7.17 -1.58 3.61
C PRO A 51 -6.62 -2.52 4.68
N ASP A 52 -5.70 -2.05 5.52
CA ASP A 52 -5.19 -2.83 6.65
C ASP A 52 -6.26 -3.00 7.75
N VAL A 53 -7.27 -2.13 7.74
CA VAL A 53 -8.47 -2.19 8.58
C VAL A 53 -9.71 -2.29 7.69
N ALA A 54 -10.42 -3.41 7.73
CA ALA A 54 -11.61 -3.64 6.91
C ALA A 54 -12.91 -3.09 7.52
N GLY A 55 -12.88 -2.64 8.78
CA GLY A 55 -14.04 -2.15 9.53
C GLY A 55 -14.25 -2.90 10.85
N PRO A 56 -15.42 -2.78 11.49
CA PRO A 56 -15.71 -3.43 12.76
C PRO A 56 -15.87 -4.94 12.59
N CYS A 57 -15.59 -5.70 13.65
CA CYS A 57 -15.93 -7.11 13.71
C CYS A 57 -17.44 -7.30 13.78
N ILE A 58 -17.96 -8.31 13.08
CA ILE A 58 -19.36 -8.70 13.16
C ILE A 58 -19.42 -10.06 13.85
N ASN A 59 -19.97 -10.11 15.07
CA ASN A 59 -20.00 -11.31 15.91
C ASN A 59 -18.61 -11.96 16.13
N GLY A 60 -17.55 -11.13 16.24
CA GLY A 60 -16.17 -11.61 16.38
C GLY A 60 -15.56 -12.18 15.08
N MET A 61 -16.29 -12.11 13.97
CA MET A 61 -15.84 -12.60 12.67
C MET A 61 -15.41 -11.45 11.77
N CYS A 62 -14.45 -11.74 10.88
CA CYS A 62 -13.91 -10.82 9.90
C CYS A 62 -13.81 -11.50 8.52
N PRO A 63 -13.76 -10.73 7.43
CA PRO A 63 -13.52 -11.27 6.09
C PRO A 63 -12.21 -12.04 6.04
N SER A 64 -12.10 -12.99 5.10
CA SER A 64 -10.89 -13.79 4.92
C SER A 64 -9.63 -12.92 4.83
N GLY A 65 -8.60 -13.30 5.59
CA GLY A 65 -7.33 -12.58 5.68
C GLY A 65 -7.31 -11.39 6.66
N TYR A 66 -8.35 -11.22 7.49
CA TYR A 66 -8.36 -10.31 8.63
C TYR A 66 -8.63 -11.07 9.94
N GLN A 67 -8.17 -10.52 11.05
CA GLN A 67 -8.41 -11.01 12.40
C GLN A 67 -9.14 -9.94 13.21
N CYS A 68 -10.12 -10.37 14.01
CA CYS A 68 -10.77 -9.47 14.94
C CYS A 68 -9.82 -9.15 16.10
N ARG A 69 -9.41 -7.88 16.22
CA ARG A 69 -8.59 -7.37 17.32
C ARG A 69 -9.20 -6.08 17.84
N SER A 70 -9.47 -6.02 19.14
CA SER A 70 -10.07 -4.85 19.78
C SER A 70 -11.38 -4.36 19.13
N GLY A 71 -12.16 -5.25 18.52
CA GLY A 71 -13.41 -4.91 17.84
C GLY A 71 -13.26 -4.47 16.38
N GLU A 72 -12.04 -4.46 15.83
CA GLU A 72 -11.77 -4.13 14.43
C GLU A 72 -11.15 -5.31 13.66
N CYS A 73 -11.46 -5.39 12.36
CA CYS A 73 -10.89 -6.36 11.44
C CYS A 73 -9.56 -5.85 10.91
N ILE A 74 -8.47 -6.37 11.47
CA ILE A 74 -7.08 -5.95 11.20
C ILE A 74 -6.34 -7.10 10.51
N ARG A 75 -5.48 -6.79 9.53
CA ARG A 75 -4.62 -7.79 8.87
C ARG A 75 -3.49 -8.26 9.78
#